data_AF-A0A7V1IN75-F1
#
_entry.id   AF-A0A7V1IN75-F1
#
_cell.length_a   1.000
_cell.length_b   1.000
_cell.length_c   1.000
_cell.angle_alpha   90.00
_cell.angle_beta   90.00
_cell.angle_gamma   90.00
#
_symmetry.space_group_name_H-M   'P 1'
#
loop_
_entity.id
_entity.type
_entity.pdbx_description
1 polymer ?
#
loop_
_entity_poly.entity_id
_entity_poly.type
_entity_poly.pdbx_seq_one_letter_code
_entity_poly.pdbx_strand_id
1 'polypeptide(L)'
;MPNVARNHWPEEESQISVRSKFRIVAPERDATRVNERIRVREVRVIGADGEQLGVMPPEEALAIAREGGLDLVEVAANSRPPVCRIMDYGKYKYEQKKKNASKKSHSATLKEVKLRPGTDQHDLNFKLNNARKFLMEGDKVKVTVMFRGREMVHTYRGREQLNEVVKQLGPIAKVESPPRMEGRFMSMILVADREAVAEAKRLAEQGDSAGASGRSEASSSSEETSAKAAGPAVEEGTGDAGRDAPESGDPERAPERAESTASAE
;
A
#
# COMPACT_ATOMS: atom_id res chain seq x y z
N MET A 1 -1.44 -62.12 -8.31
CA MET A 1 -1.92 -61.14 -7.31
C MET A 1 -0.81 -60.93 -6.28
N PRO A 2 -0.53 -59.72 -5.75
CA PRO A 2 -0.69 -58.32 -6.21
C PRO A 2 0.67 -57.76 -6.71
N ASN A 3 0.77 -56.88 -7.71
CA ASN A 3 0.35 -55.48 -7.82
C ASN A 3 1.35 -54.47 -7.21
N VAL A 4 2.15 -53.83 -8.10
CA VAL A 4 2.50 -52.39 -8.15
C VAL A 4 3.23 -51.82 -6.91
N ALA A 5 4.44 -51.25 -7.01
CA ALA A 5 4.62 -49.95 -7.65
C ALA A 5 6.06 -49.70 -8.07
N ARG A 6 6.19 -49.30 -9.34
CA ARG A 6 7.31 -48.54 -9.88
C ARG A 6 7.55 -47.32 -8.99
N ASN A 7 8.81 -47.11 -8.60
CA ASN A 7 9.30 -45.81 -8.19
C ASN A 7 9.15 -44.86 -9.38
N HIS A 8 7.99 -44.20 -9.46
CA HIS A 8 7.74 -43.10 -10.36
C HIS A 8 7.94 -41.84 -9.53
N TRP A 9 9.12 -41.23 -9.69
CA TRP A 9 9.38 -39.88 -9.24
C TRP A 9 8.52 -38.92 -10.07
N PRO A 10 7.71 -38.05 -9.48
CA PRO A 10 7.32 -36.81 -10.12
C PRO A 10 8.41 -35.79 -9.78
N GLU A 11 9.26 -35.53 -10.77
CA GLU A 11 10.00 -34.28 -10.92
C GLU A 11 8.98 -33.12 -10.88
N GLU A 12 8.74 -32.56 -9.70
CA GLU A 12 8.22 -31.20 -9.62
C GLU A 12 9.38 -30.27 -9.98
N GLU A 13 9.60 -30.11 -11.29
CA GLU A 13 10.23 -28.92 -11.84
C GLU A 13 9.39 -27.72 -11.40
N SER A 14 9.70 -27.22 -10.21
CA SER A 14 9.31 -25.90 -9.79
C SER A 14 10.03 -24.93 -10.72
N GLN A 15 9.42 -24.65 -11.87
CA GLN A 15 9.66 -23.43 -12.63
C GLN A 15 9.23 -22.25 -11.74
N ILE A 16 10.08 -21.93 -10.76
CA ILE A 16 10.12 -20.61 -10.17
C ILE A 16 10.58 -19.72 -11.32
N SER A 17 9.60 -19.16 -12.03
CA SER A 17 9.84 -18.03 -12.92
C SER A 17 10.29 -16.87 -12.03
N VAL A 18 11.59 -16.84 -11.72
CA VAL A 18 12.32 -15.61 -11.37
C VAL A 18 12.33 -14.76 -12.63
N ARG A 19 11.15 -14.24 -12.98
CA ARG A 19 10.96 -13.26 -14.04
C ARG A 19 11.64 -12.00 -13.56
N SER A 20 12.90 -11.87 -13.96
CA SER A 20 13.71 -10.67 -14.07
C SER A 20 12.95 -9.40 -13.67
N LYS A 21 13.34 -8.82 -12.53
CA LYS A 21 12.93 -7.48 -12.06
C LYS A 21 13.56 -6.34 -12.86
N PHE A 22 14.02 -6.60 -14.08
CA PHE A 22 14.35 -5.57 -15.05
C PHE A 22 13.38 -5.71 -16.21
N ARG A 23 12.17 -5.19 -16.02
CA ARG A 23 11.33 -4.82 -17.16
C ARG A 23 12.06 -3.67 -17.84
N ILE A 24 12.81 -3.96 -18.90
CA ILE A 24 13.32 -2.96 -19.84
C ILE A 24 12.06 -2.33 -20.45
N VAL A 25 11.53 -1.30 -19.79
CA VAL A 25 10.45 -0.49 -20.34
C VAL A 25 11.09 0.25 -21.50
N ALA A 26 10.72 -0.14 -22.73
CA ALA A 26 11.17 0.58 -23.91
C ALA A 26 10.89 2.08 -23.71
N PRO A 27 11.86 2.97 -24.01
CA PRO A 27 11.67 4.39 -23.82
C PRO A 27 10.41 4.82 -24.56
N GLU A 28 9.55 5.55 -23.85
CA GLU A 28 8.30 6.05 -24.37
C GLU A 28 8.59 6.85 -25.64
N ARG A 29 8.13 6.32 -26.80
CA ARG A 29 8.38 6.94 -28.09
C ARG A 29 7.67 8.29 -28.07
N ASP A 30 8.43 9.36 -28.25
CA ASP A 30 7.89 10.71 -28.29
C ASP A 30 6.85 10.80 -29.40
N ALA A 31 5.58 10.96 -29.02
CA ALA A 31 4.46 10.94 -29.95
C ALA A 31 4.39 12.22 -30.82
N THR A 32 5.13 13.27 -30.43
CA THR A 32 5.11 14.56 -31.09
C THR A 32 5.88 14.50 -32.41
N ARG A 33 5.19 14.73 -33.53
CA ARG A 33 5.82 14.87 -34.85
C ARG A 33 6.37 16.29 -35.01
N VAL A 34 7.57 16.39 -35.59
CA VAL A 34 8.27 17.65 -35.80
C VAL A 34 8.87 17.70 -37.19
N ASN A 35 8.87 18.89 -37.80
CA ASN A 35 9.49 19.18 -39.09
C ASN A 35 9.10 18.13 -40.15
N GLU A 36 10.10 17.47 -40.74
CA GLU A 36 9.96 16.45 -41.80
C GLU A 36 9.22 15.18 -41.36
N ARG A 37 8.97 14.99 -40.06
CA ARG A 37 8.14 13.87 -39.57
C ARG A 37 6.65 14.12 -39.81
N ILE A 38 6.25 15.33 -40.16
CA ILE A 38 4.87 15.71 -40.49
C ILE A 38 4.62 15.37 -41.97
N ARG A 39 3.82 14.33 -42.23
CA ARG A 39 3.59 13.77 -43.58
C ARG A 39 2.17 14.02 -44.13
N VAL A 40 1.48 15.02 -43.60
CA VAL A 40 0.12 15.36 -44.05
C VAL A 40 0.16 16.32 -45.24
N ARG A 41 -0.95 16.45 -45.98
CA ARG A 41 -0.99 17.34 -47.15
C ARG A 41 -1.12 18.82 -46.77
N GLU A 42 -1.87 19.11 -45.73
CA GLU A 42 -2.17 20.47 -45.27
C GLU A 42 -2.12 20.51 -43.74
N VAL A 43 -1.63 21.63 -43.21
CA VAL A 43 -1.53 21.91 -41.78
C VAL A 43 -2.08 23.30 -41.47
N ARG A 44 -2.74 23.45 -40.33
CA ARG A 44 -3.08 24.77 -39.78
C ARG A 44 -1.90 25.26 -38.96
N VAL A 45 -1.32 26.38 -39.35
CA VAL A 45 -0.07 26.90 -38.77
C VAL A 45 -0.34 28.08 -37.85
N ILE A 46 0.29 28.04 -36.68
CA ILE A 46 0.38 29.13 -35.72
C ILE A 46 1.85 29.59 -35.67
N GLY A 47 2.10 30.87 -35.87
CA GLY A 47 3.42 31.49 -35.80
C GLY A 47 4.01 31.49 -34.38
N ALA A 48 5.27 31.90 -34.27
CA ALA A 48 6.01 31.92 -33.00
C ALA A 48 5.37 32.86 -31.96
N ASP A 49 4.85 34.01 -32.41
CA ASP A 49 4.18 35.00 -31.57
C ASP A 49 2.70 34.69 -31.30
N GLY A 50 2.21 33.55 -31.80
CA GLY A 50 0.80 33.15 -31.68
C GLY A 50 -0.10 33.66 -32.80
N GLU A 51 0.45 34.29 -33.83
CA GLU A 51 -0.27 34.70 -35.04
C GLU A 51 -0.82 33.48 -35.80
N GLN A 52 -2.02 33.59 -36.36
CA GLN A 52 -2.64 32.54 -37.16
C GLN A 52 -2.27 32.72 -38.64
N LEU A 53 -1.31 31.94 -39.13
CA LEU A 53 -0.87 31.97 -40.53
C LEU A 53 -1.82 31.23 -41.48
N GLY A 54 -2.81 30.52 -40.93
CA GLY A 54 -3.86 29.85 -41.71
C GLY A 54 -3.53 28.41 -42.06
N VAL A 55 -4.16 27.88 -43.12
CA VAL A 55 -3.95 26.51 -43.61
C VAL A 55 -3.00 26.58 -44.80
N MET A 56 -1.90 25.83 -44.73
CA MET A 56 -0.88 25.79 -45.77
C MET A 56 -0.23 24.41 -45.86
N PRO A 57 0.51 24.10 -46.93
CA PRO A 57 1.33 22.90 -47.02
C PRO A 57 2.41 22.87 -45.92
N PRO A 58 2.80 21.69 -45.40
CA PRO A 58 3.86 21.59 -44.39
C PRO A 58 5.22 22.12 -44.88
N GLU A 59 5.48 22.07 -46.18
CA GLU A 59 6.73 22.53 -46.78
C GLU A 59 6.91 24.05 -46.63
N GLU A 60 5.83 24.80 -46.87
CA GLU A 60 5.79 26.26 -46.69
C GLU A 60 5.92 26.62 -45.20
N ALA A 61 5.17 25.91 -44.35
CA ALA A 61 5.26 26.07 -42.89
C ALA A 61 6.67 25.80 -42.35
N LEU A 62 7.36 24.81 -42.92
CA LEU A 62 8.73 24.45 -42.56
C LEU A 62 9.74 25.51 -43.02
N ALA A 63 9.51 26.17 -44.17
CA ALA A 63 10.34 27.27 -44.63
C ALA A 63 10.28 28.46 -43.67
N ILE A 64 9.07 28.84 -43.24
CA ILE A 64 8.84 29.92 -42.25
C ILE A 64 9.50 29.58 -40.91
N ALA A 65 9.38 28.32 -40.46
CA ALA A 65 10.03 27.87 -39.23
C ALA A 65 11.57 27.97 -39.32
N ARG A 66 12.16 27.56 -40.46
CA ARG A 66 13.60 27.63 -40.71
C ARG A 66 14.13 29.06 -40.79
N GLU A 67 13.36 29.98 -41.37
CA GLU A 67 13.71 31.41 -41.42
C GLU A 67 13.84 32.01 -40.02
N GLY A 68 12.95 31.61 -39.10
CA GLY A 68 13.01 31.99 -37.69
C GLY A 68 14.00 31.18 -36.84
N GLY A 69 14.69 30.18 -37.40
CA GLY A 69 15.55 29.26 -36.63
C GLY A 69 14.80 28.39 -35.61
N LEU A 70 13.51 28.16 -35.84
CA LEU A 70 12.60 27.41 -34.97
C LEU A 70 12.16 26.09 -35.63
N ASP A 71 11.46 25.24 -34.87
CA ASP A 71 10.90 23.98 -35.37
C ASP A 71 9.40 24.10 -35.64
N LEU A 72 8.91 23.38 -36.65
CA LEU A 72 7.50 23.15 -36.88
C LEU A 72 7.04 21.96 -36.02
N VAL A 73 6.30 22.22 -34.95
CA VAL A 73 5.85 21.19 -33.99
C VAL A 73 4.36 20.91 -34.14
N GLU A 74 3.99 19.64 -34.33
CA GLU A 74 2.59 19.20 -34.37
C GLU A 74 2.03 19.15 -32.94
N VAL A 75 1.22 20.15 -32.56
CA VAL A 75 0.65 20.25 -31.20
C VAL A 75 -0.67 19.52 -31.07
N ALA A 76 -1.45 19.40 -32.14
CA ALA A 76 -2.73 18.70 -32.14
C ALA A 76 -2.95 17.88 -33.43
N ALA A 77 -2.68 16.58 -33.32
CA ALA A 77 -2.88 15.61 -34.40
C ALA A 77 -4.36 15.32 -34.70
N ASN A 78 -5.26 15.50 -33.72
CA ASN A 78 -6.66 15.12 -33.82
C ASN A 78 -7.52 16.08 -34.65
N SER A 79 -6.99 17.26 -35.00
CA SER A 79 -7.71 18.25 -35.80
C SER A 79 -7.58 17.96 -37.31
N ARG A 80 -8.59 18.35 -38.09
CA ARG A 80 -8.56 18.29 -39.57
C ARG A 80 -8.72 19.72 -40.12
N PRO A 81 -7.67 20.34 -40.70
CA PRO A 81 -6.27 19.89 -40.77
C PRO A 81 -5.57 19.91 -39.38
N PRO A 82 -4.49 19.10 -39.19
CA PRO A 82 -3.71 19.09 -37.95
C PRO A 82 -3.14 20.47 -37.63
N VAL A 83 -3.03 20.78 -36.33
CA VAL A 83 -2.51 22.09 -35.89
C VAL A 83 -1.02 21.96 -35.60
N CYS A 84 -0.23 22.74 -36.31
CA CYS A 84 1.20 22.90 -36.14
C CYS A 84 1.49 24.30 -35.59
N ARG A 85 2.45 24.40 -34.68
CA ARG A 85 2.93 25.67 -34.16
C ARG A 85 4.44 25.75 -34.33
N ILE A 86 4.91 26.91 -34.77
CA ILE A 86 6.33 27.21 -34.93
C ILE A 86 6.89 27.54 -33.54
N MET A 87 7.78 26.71 -33.00
CA MET A 87 8.39 26.91 -31.68
C MET A 87 9.66 26.07 -31.51
N ASP A 88 10.45 26.35 -30.47
CA ASP A 88 11.57 25.50 -30.06
C ASP A 88 11.06 24.15 -29.50
N TYR A 89 11.41 23.05 -30.17
CA TYR A 89 10.98 21.71 -29.77
C TYR A 89 11.61 21.25 -28.44
N GLY A 90 12.86 21.63 -28.16
CA GLY A 90 13.57 21.28 -26.93
C GLY A 90 12.90 21.89 -25.70
N LYS A 91 12.56 23.18 -25.76
CA LYS A 91 11.81 23.87 -24.70
C LYS A 91 10.42 23.28 -24.53
N TYR A 92 9.71 23.03 -25.63
CA TYR A 92 8.39 22.40 -25.59
C TYR A 92 8.42 21.03 -24.89
N LYS A 93 9.39 20.18 -25.23
CA LYS A 93 9.56 18.86 -24.64
C LYS A 93 9.84 18.92 -23.13
N TYR A 94 10.67 19.88 -22.70
CA TYR A 94 10.93 20.10 -21.27
C TYR A 94 9.66 20.52 -20.52
N GLU A 95 8.90 21.48 -21.07
CA GLU A 95 7.64 21.93 -20.48
C GLU A 95 6.60 20.82 -20.43
N GLN A 96 6.48 20.01 -21.49
CA GLN A 96 5.58 18.86 -21.51
C GLN A 96 5.98 17.81 -20.48
N LYS A 97 7.29 17.51 -20.36
CA LYS A 97 7.78 16.59 -19.33
C LYS A 97 7.48 17.11 -17.93
N LYS A 98 7.66 18.41 -17.66
CA LYS A 98 7.34 19.04 -16.37
C LYS A 98 5.84 18.99 -16.07
N LYS A 99 4.99 19.32 -17.05
CA LYS A 99 3.52 19.24 -16.95
C LYS A 99 3.06 17.80 -16.71
N ASN A 100 3.61 16.83 -17.44
CA ASN A 100 3.26 15.42 -17.31
C ASN A 100 3.77 14.80 -16.00
N ALA A 101 4.93 15.23 -15.51
CA ALA A 101 5.45 14.80 -14.21
C ALA A 101 4.55 15.27 -13.05
N SER A 102 4.08 16.52 -13.09
CA SER A 102 3.14 17.03 -12.09
C SER A 102 1.77 16.35 -12.16
N LYS A 103 1.33 15.93 -13.35
CA LYS A 103 0.06 15.22 -13.55
C LYS A 103 0.12 13.72 -13.28
N LYS A 104 1.29 13.16 -12.98
CA LYS A 104 1.44 11.75 -12.67
C LYS A 104 0.91 11.49 -11.26
N SER A 105 -0.41 11.54 -11.12
CA SER A 105 -1.13 11.16 -9.90
C SER A 105 -0.78 9.72 -9.55
N HIS A 106 -0.57 9.43 -8.27
CA HIS A 106 -0.38 8.07 -7.77
C HIS A 106 -1.54 7.20 -8.25
N SER A 107 -1.26 6.24 -9.14
CA SER A 107 -2.28 5.32 -9.61
C SER A 107 -2.58 4.33 -8.48
N ALA A 108 -3.80 4.40 -7.94
CA ALA A 108 -4.25 3.51 -6.88
C ALA A 108 -4.03 2.05 -7.30
N THR A 109 -3.07 1.41 -6.63
CA THR A 109 -2.69 0.03 -6.88
C THR A 109 -3.36 -0.86 -5.84
N LEU A 110 -3.75 -2.07 -6.22
CA LEU A 110 -4.26 -3.05 -5.27
C LEU A 110 -3.08 -3.74 -4.56
N LYS A 111 -2.93 -3.46 -3.26
CA LYS A 111 -1.95 -4.08 -2.37
C LYS A 111 -2.60 -5.24 -1.64
N GLU A 112 -1.89 -6.35 -1.49
CA GLU A 112 -2.40 -7.53 -0.78
C GLU A 112 -1.68 -7.71 0.56
N VAL A 113 -2.45 -7.89 1.64
CA VAL A 113 -1.95 -8.18 2.99
C VAL A 113 -2.48 -9.55 3.41
N LYS A 114 -1.57 -10.50 3.68
CA LYS A 114 -1.92 -11.88 4.02
C LYS A 114 -1.81 -12.15 5.53
N LEU A 115 -2.87 -12.70 6.10
CA LEU A 115 -3.02 -13.07 7.49
C LEU A 115 -3.25 -14.59 7.63
N ARG A 116 -2.96 -15.13 8.82
CA ARG A 116 -3.29 -16.51 9.18
C ARG A 116 -4.26 -16.51 10.38
N PRO A 117 -5.15 -17.51 10.47
CA PRO A 117 -5.90 -17.77 11.69
C PRO A 117 -4.90 -18.07 12.82
N GLY A 118 -4.90 -17.26 13.89
CA GLY A 118 -3.94 -17.40 15.00
C GLY A 118 -2.63 -16.61 14.83
N THR A 119 -2.59 -15.61 13.95
CA THR A 119 -1.52 -14.61 13.93
C THR A 119 -1.35 -13.95 15.31
N ASP A 120 -0.12 -13.83 15.78
CA ASP A 120 0.23 -13.11 17.02
C ASP A 120 -0.11 -11.62 16.93
N GLN A 121 -0.42 -10.98 18.07
CA GLN A 121 -0.81 -9.58 18.13
C GLN A 121 0.25 -8.65 17.53
N HIS A 122 1.54 -8.94 17.72
CA HIS A 122 2.62 -8.14 17.17
C HIS A 122 2.67 -8.20 15.63
N ASP A 123 2.56 -9.39 15.04
CA ASP A 123 2.52 -9.56 13.57
C ASP A 123 1.25 -8.93 12.97
N LEU A 124 0.11 -9.03 13.67
CA LEU A 124 -1.12 -8.35 13.27
C LEU A 124 -0.92 -6.83 13.21
N ASN A 125 -0.38 -6.24 14.28
CA ASN A 125 -0.10 -4.81 14.36
C ASN A 125 0.86 -4.34 13.26
N PHE A 126 1.90 -5.11 12.97
CA PHE A 126 2.83 -4.79 11.87
C PHE A 126 2.12 -4.75 10.51
N LYS A 127 1.28 -5.74 10.22
CA LYS A 127 0.49 -5.80 8.98
C LYS A 127 -0.57 -4.70 8.90
N LEU A 128 -1.18 -4.33 10.02
CA LEU A 128 -2.10 -3.21 10.12
C LEU A 128 -1.43 -1.87 9.86
N ASN A 129 -0.21 -1.66 10.38
CA ASN A 129 0.56 -0.47 10.09
C ASN A 129 0.88 -0.35 8.59
N ASN A 130 1.22 -1.46 7.93
CA ASN A 130 1.41 -1.46 6.47
C ASN A 130 0.10 -1.20 5.72
N ALA A 131 -1.01 -1.82 6.13
CA ALA A 131 -2.32 -1.55 5.56
C ALA A 131 -2.72 -0.07 5.71
N ARG A 132 -2.49 0.53 6.88
CA ARG A 132 -2.72 1.96 7.15
C ARG A 132 -1.88 2.85 6.22
N LYS A 133 -0.60 2.54 6.04
CA LYS A 133 0.28 3.27 5.10
C LYS A 133 -0.25 3.22 3.66
N PHE A 134 -0.62 2.03 3.18
CA PHE A 134 -1.19 1.89 1.83
C PHE A 134 -2.49 2.67 1.65
N LEU A 135 -3.38 2.64 2.65
CA LEU A 135 -4.61 3.44 2.61
C LEU A 135 -4.30 4.95 2.63
N MET A 136 -3.33 5.40 3.42
CA MET A 136 -2.90 6.81 3.43
C MET A 136 -2.29 7.25 2.09
N GLU A 137 -1.61 6.36 1.38
CA GLU A 137 -1.08 6.59 0.03
C GLU A 137 -2.19 6.62 -1.05
N GLY A 138 -3.41 6.17 -0.72
CA GLY A 138 -4.55 6.10 -1.63
C GLY A 138 -4.64 4.80 -2.41
N ASP A 139 -3.89 3.77 -2.01
CA ASP A 139 -3.98 2.42 -2.56
C ASP A 139 -5.18 1.65 -1.99
N LYS A 140 -5.65 0.66 -2.75
CA LYS A 140 -6.66 -0.29 -2.27
C LYS A 140 -5.97 -1.45 -1.58
N VAL A 141 -6.51 -1.91 -0.45
CA VAL A 141 -5.90 -3.01 0.31
C VAL A 141 -6.82 -4.22 0.32
N LYS A 142 -6.38 -5.32 -0.29
CA LYS A 142 -7.00 -6.64 -0.16
C LYS A 142 -6.39 -7.35 1.04
N VAL A 143 -7.16 -7.50 2.12
CA VAL A 143 -6.76 -8.27 3.29
C VAL A 143 -7.26 -9.69 3.13
N THR A 144 -6.36 -10.67 3.16
CA THR A 144 -6.67 -12.08 2.90
C THR A 144 -6.24 -12.94 4.09
N VAL A 145 -7.16 -13.66 4.71
CA VAL A 145 -6.87 -14.71 5.70
C VAL A 145 -6.78 -16.06 4.98
N MET A 146 -5.67 -16.77 5.14
CA MET A 146 -5.45 -18.09 4.55
C MET A 146 -5.72 -19.19 5.59
N PHE A 147 -6.71 -20.04 5.33
CA PHE A 147 -6.96 -21.22 6.16
C PHE A 147 -6.15 -22.43 5.68
N ARG A 148 -5.72 -23.28 6.61
CA ARG A 148 -5.03 -24.53 6.30
C ARG A 148 -5.86 -25.75 6.74
N GLY A 149 -6.34 -26.53 5.78
CA GLY A 149 -6.98 -27.84 5.99
C GLY A 149 -8.04 -27.84 7.09
N ARG A 150 -7.67 -28.33 8.29
CA ARG A 150 -8.53 -28.45 9.48
C ARG A 150 -9.06 -27.11 10.02
N GLU A 151 -8.40 -26.00 9.69
CA GLU A 151 -8.82 -24.65 10.09
C GLU A 151 -10.02 -24.14 9.28
N MET A 152 -10.35 -24.76 8.15
CA MET A 152 -11.54 -24.37 7.36
C MET A 152 -12.85 -24.58 8.13
N VAL A 153 -12.87 -25.42 9.16
CA VAL A 153 -14.03 -25.56 10.05
C VAL A 153 -14.23 -24.31 10.92
N HIS A 154 -13.15 -23.56 11.17
CA HIS A 154 -13.14 -22.37 12.03
C HIS A 154 -13.10 -21.07 11.21
N THR A 155 -13.93 -20.98 10.16
CA THR A 155 -14.03 -19.76 9.34
C THR A 155 -14.45 -18.54 10.15
N TYR A 156 -15.20 -18.72 11.25
CA TYR A 156 -15.62 -17.64 12.14
C TYR A 156 -14.43 -16.83 12.69
N ARG A 157 -13.32 -17.50 13.03
CA ARG A 157 -12.11 -16.83 13.56
C ARG A 157 -11.48 -15.90 12.54
N GLY A 158 -11.46 -16.30 11.26
CA GLY A 158 -10.97 -15.43 10.20
C GLY A 158 -11.90 -14.23 9.96
N ARG A 159 -13.21 -14.41 10.10
CA ARG A 159 -14.18 -13.31 10.01
C ARG A 159 -14.03 -12.34 11.18
N GLU A 160 -13.85 -12.83 12.40
CA GLU A 160 -13.56 -12.01 13.58
C GLU A 160 -12.26 -11.23 13.41
N GLN A 161 -11.21 -11.88 12.94
CA GLN A 161 -9.92 -11.23 12.67
C GLN A 161 -10.05 -10.12 11.62
N LEU A 162 -10.82 -10.33 10.55
CA LEU A 162 -11.07 -9.28 9.54
C LEU A 162 -11.91 -8.13 10.11
N ASN A 163 -12.90 -8.41 10.94
CA ASN A 163 -13.67 -7.37 11.62
C ASN A 163 -12.80 -6.56 12.58
N GLU A 164 -11.88 -7.22 13.29
CA GLU A 164 -10.91 -6.57 14.17
C GLU A 164 -9.96 -5.65 13.39
N VAL A 165 -9.50 -6.08 12.22
CA VAL A 165 -8.72 -5.26 11.29
C VAL A 165 -9.47 -3.98 10.91
N VAL A 166 -10.77 -4.06 10.58
CA VAL A 166 -11.59 -2.87 10.26
C VAL A 166 -11.67 -1.94 11.46
N LYS A 167 -11.94 -2.47 12.66
CA LYS A 167 -12.03 -1.67 13.89
C LYS A 167 -10.73 -0.92 14.19
N GLN A 168 -9.58 -1.58 14.06
CA GLN A 168 -8.27 -0.97 14.35
C GLN A 168 -7.79 0.03 13.29
N LEU A 169 -8.22 -0.14 12.03
CA LEU A 169 -7.98 0.86 10.98
C LEU A 169 -8.91 2.08 11.13
N GLY A 170 -10.03 1.92 11.83
CA GLY A 170 -10.92 3.01 12.23
C GLY A 170 -11.51 3.74 11.02
N PRO A 171 -11.71 5.07 11.10
CA PRO A 171 -12.41 5.84 10.07
C PRO A 171 -11.62 5.98 8.76
N ILE A 172 -10.33 5.60 8.76
CA ILE A 172 -9.45 5.70 7.58
C ILE A 172 -9.83 4.64 6.53
N ALA A 173 -10.40 3.51 6.96
CA ALA A 173 -10.72 2.38 6.10
C ALA A 173 -12.23 2.26 5.87
N LYS A 174 -12.63 2.38 4.61
CA LYS A 174 -13.99 2.07 4.13
C LYS A 174 -14.01 0.69 3.50
N VAL A 175 -14.97 -0.15 3.91
CA VAL A 175 -15.16 -1.49 3.33
C VAL A 175 -15.80 -1.36 1.95
N GLU A 176 -15.08 -1.73 0.90
CA GLU A 176 -15.62 -1.78 -0.49
C GLU A 176 -16.23 -3.15 -0.77
N SER A 177 -15.52 -4.22 -0.42
CA SER A 177 -16.01 -5.60 -0.52
C SER A 177 -15.98 -6.25 0.85
N PRO A 178 -17.11 -6.73 1.39
CA PRO A 178 -17.16 -7.37 2.70
C PRO A 178 -16.37 -8.70 2.70
N PRO A 179 -16.07 -9.26 3.88
CA PRO A 179 -15.40 -10.56 3.99
C PRO A 179 -16.14 -11.66 3.21
N ARG A 180 -15.48 -12.22 2.18
CA ARG A 180 -16.00 -13.31 1.36
C ARG A 180 -15.01 -14.46 1.29
N MET A 181 -15.54 -15.68 1.25
CA MET A 181 -14.74 -16.89 1.05
C MET A 181 -14.40 -17.04 -0.44
N GLU A 182 -13.11 -17.15 -0.75
CA GLU A 182 -12.53 -17.47 -2.06
C GLU A 182 -11.74 -18.78 -1.91
N GLY A 183 -12.45 -19.91 -1.89
CA GLY A 183 -11.86 -21.24 -1.68
C GLY A 183 -11.27 -21.38 -0.28
N ARG A 184 -9.95 -21.57 -0.17
CA ARG A 184 -9.24 -21.66 1.12
C ARG A 184 -8.87 -20.31 1.74
N PHE A 185 -9.27 -19.22 1.10
CA PHE A 185 -8.99 -17.86 1.53
C PHE A 185 -10.28 -17.16 1.93
N MET A 186 -10.25 -16.30 2.94
CA MET A 186 -11.28 -15.30 3.16
C MET A 186 -10.67 -13.93 2.92
N SER A 187 -11.22 -13.16 1.99
CA SER A 187 -10.67 -11.86 1.63
C SER A 187 -11.70 -10.74 1.77
N MET A 188 -11.19 -9.55 2.04
CA MET A 188 -11.93 -8.30 2.18
C MET A 188 -11.15 -7.21 1.44
N ILE A 189 -11.85 -6.28 0.79
CA ILE A 189 -11.22 -5.14 0.11
C ILE A 189 -11.57 -3.85 0.86
N LEU A 190 -10.53 -3.14 1.26
CA LEU A 190 -10.60 -1.85 1.93
C LEU A 190 -10.12 -0.74 0.99
N VAL A 191 -10.84 0.37 1.05
CA VAL A 191 -10.51 1.61 0.34
C VAL A 191 -10.31 2.71 1.36
N ALA A 192 -9.41 3.62 1.07
CA ALA A 192 -9.15 4.75 1.93
C ALA A 192 -10.34 5.75 1.88
N ASP A 193 -10.83 6.16 3.04
CA ASP A 193 -11.76 7.28 3.12
C ASP A 193 -10.99 8.58 2.90
N ARG A 194 -11.26 9.27 1.79
CA ARG A 194 -10.51 10.46 1.38
C ARG A 194 -10.58 11.57 2.42
N GLU A 195 -11.71 11.72 3.11
CA GLU A 195 -11.91 12.78 4.09
C GLU A 195 -11.14 12.46 5.37
N ALA A 196 -11.29 11.24 5.90
CA ALA A 196 -10.57 10.82 7.11
C ALA A 196 -9.06 10.73 6.91
N VAL A 197 -8.59 10.34 5.72
CA VAL A 197 -7.15 10.33 5.38
C VAL A 197 -6.59 11.74 5.31
N ALA A 198 -7.33 12.69 4.74
CA ALA A 198 -6.89 14.08 4.67
C ALA A 198 -6.72 14.67 6.07
N GLU A 199 -7.66 14.38 6.97
CA GLU A 199 -7.57 14.81 8.37
C GLU A 199 -6.42 14.12 9.11
N ALA A 200 -6.25 12.81 8.95
CA ALA A 200 -5.14 12.07 9.54
C ALA A 200 -3.77 12.58 9.07
N LYS A 201 -3.65 12.98 7.79
CA LYS A 201 -2.42 13.59 7.25
C LYS A 201 -2.14 14.96 7.86
N ARG A 202 -3.16 15.82 7.99
CA ARG A 202 -3.03 17.14 8.62
C ARG A 202 -2.56 17.02 10.07
N LEU A 203 -3.13 16.09 10.83
CA LEU A 203 -2.75 15.85 12.22
C LEU A 203 -1.30 15.33 12.33
N ALA A 204 -0.87 14.46 11.42
CA ALA A 204 0.50 13.98 11.38
C ALA A 204 1.51 15.09 11.06
N GLU A 205 1.21 15.97 10.09
CA GLU A 205 2.05 17.11 9.71
C GLU A 205 2.18 18.15 10.83
N GLN A 206 1.13 18.34 11.64
CA GLN A 206 1.16 19.22 12.81
C GLN A 206 2.05 18.65 13.94
N GLY A 207 2.07 17.34 14.13
CA GLY A 207 2.88 16.67 15.16
C GLY A 207 4.40 16.74 14.90
N ASP A 208 4.83 16.69 13.64
CA ASP A 208 6.25 16.78 13.27
C ASP A 208 6.86 18.18 13.52
N SER A 209 6.03 19.23 13.58
CA SER A 209 6.48 20.60 13.90
C SER A 209 6.82 20.82 15.39
N ALA A 210 6.27 19.99 16.28
CA ALA A 210 6.52 20.07 17.73
C ALA A 210 7.66 19.14 18.21
N GLY A 211 8.03 18.13 17.42
CA GLY A 211 9.06 17.13 17.79
C GLY A 211 10.52 17.59 17.63
N ALA A 212 10.77 18.76 17.02
CA ALA A 212 12.13 19.24 16.75
C ALA A 212 12.77 20.02 17.92
N SER A 213 12.06 20.36 19.00
CA SER A 213 12.60 21.14 20.13
C SER A 213 12.89 20.31 21.41
N GLY A 214 12.78 18.98 21.37
CA GLY A 214 12.80 18.14 22.59
C GLY A 214 13.95 17.13 22.70
N ARG A 215 15.06 17.31 21.97
CA ARG A 215 16.16 16.31 21.95
C ARG A 215 17.55 16.90 22.17
N SER A 216 17.70 17.84 23.10
CA SER A 216 19.01 18.35 23.53
C SER A 216 19.11 18.60 25.03
N GLU A 217 18.72 17.66 25.89
CA GLU A 217 19.00 17.78 27.33
C GLU A 217 18.84 16.43 28.05
N ALA A 218 19.76 15.49 27.80
CA ALA A 218 20.03 14.35 28.69
C ALA A 218 21.34 13.66 28.29
N SER A 219 22.47 14.37 28.35
CA SER A 219 23.80 13.78 28.25
C SER A 219 24.86 14.73 28.82
N SER A 220 25.03 14.76 30.15
CA SER A 220 26.33 15.04 30.80
C SER A 220 26.24 15.03 32.35
N SER A 221 26.50 13.87 32.96
CA SER A 221 27.18 13.68 34.27
C SER A 221 27.06 12.20 34.61
N SER A 222 28.08 11.40 34.87
CA SER A 222 29.53 11.57 35.01
C SER A 222 30.10 10.15 35.12
N GLU A 223 31.14 9.86 34.33
CA GLU A 223 32.00 8.68 34.49
C GLU A 223 33.05 8.89 35.61
N GLU A 224 33.78 7.81 35.91
CA GLU A 224 34.89 7.59 36.84
C GLU A 224 34.52 7.08 38.25
N THR A 225 35.03 5.95 38.77
CA THR A 225 36.20 5.11 38.40
C THR A 225 36.11 3.67 38.97
N SER A 226 36.58 2.72 38.15
CA SER A 226 37.48 1.57 38.43
C SER A 226 37.40 0.70 39.71
N ALA A 227 37.27 -0.62 39.43
CA ALA A 227 38.23 -1.71 39.77
C ALA A 227 37.98 -2.67 40.96
N LYS A 228 37.76 -3.96 40.59
CA LYS A 228 38.55 -5.17 40.96
C LYS A 228 38.11 -6.07 42.15
N ALA A 229 37.63 -7.27 41.74
CA ALA A 229 37.96 -8.64 42.18
C ALA A 229 37.50 -9.27 43.52
N ALA A 230 37.26 -10.60 43.39
CA ALA A 230 37.25 -11.70 44.37
C ALA A 230 35.92 -12.06 45.06
N GLY A 231 35.41 -13.27 44.80
CA GLY A 231 34.52 -14.02 45.70
C GLY A 231 35.33 -15.00 46.57
N PRO A 232 34.73 -16.06 47.17
CA PRO A 232 33.37 -16.26 47.70
C PRO A 232 33.40 -16.70 49.19
N ALA A 233 32.26 -16.69 49.90
CA ALA A 233 32.12 -17.42 51.17
C ALA A 233 30.67 -17.89 51.44
N VAL A 234 30.60 -19.18 51.74
CA VAL A 234 29.49 -20.01 52.22
C VAL A 234 29.18 -19.73 53.70
N GLU A 235 27.91 -19.85 54.11
CA GLU A 235 27.55 -20.61 55.33
C GLU A 235 26.05 -20.96 55.39
N GLU A 236 25.79 -22.19 55.84
CA GLU A 236 24.50 -22.82 56.09
C GLU A 236 23.84 -22.29 57.38
N GLY A 237 22.51 -22.42 57.46
CA GLY A 237 21.77 -22.18 58.71
C GLY A 237 20.34 -22.67 58.62
N THR A 238 20.14 -23.92 59.06
CA THR A 238 18.89 -24.64 59.27
C THR A 238 17.88 -23.95 60.21
N GLY A 239 16.58 -24.10 59.96
CA GLY A 239 15.53 -23.75 60.93
C GLY A 239 14.13 -24.15 60.46
N ASP A 240 13.58 -25.15 61.14
CA ASP A 240 12.28 -25.82 60.99
C ASP A 240 11.08 -25.00 61.52
N ALA A 241 9.87 -25.46 61.14
CA ALA A 241 8.54 -25.25 61.73
C ALA A 241 7.59 -24.20 61.12
N GLY A 242 6.36 -24.68 60.81
CA GLY A 242 5.15 -23.84 60.82
C GLY A 242 4.14 -24.08 59.71
N ARG A 243 3.40 -25.20 59.75
CA ARG A 243 2.08 -25.33 59.12
C ARG A 243 1.08 -24.45 59.86
N ASP A 244 0.25 -23.68 59.16
CA ASP A 244 -1.17 -23.49 59.48
C ASP A 244 -1.93 -22.76 58.34
N ALA A 245 -3.22 -23.12 58.19
CA ALA A 245 -4.18 -22.76 57.13
C ALA A 245 -4.67 -21.28 57.21
N PRO A 246 -5.55 -20.73 56.32
CA PRO A 246 -6.97 -21.15 56.07
C PRO A 246 -7.39 -21.10 54.57
N GLU A 247 -8.32 -21.92 54.06
CA GLU A 247 -9.80 -21.95 54.17
C GLU A 247 -10.57 -21.03 53.18
N SER A 248 -11.21 -21.70 52.21
CA SER A 248 -12.52 -21.47 51.57
C SER A 248 -12.95 -20.13 50.97
N GLY A 249 -13.49 -20.19 49.74
CA GLY A 249 -14.38 -19.18 49.17
C GLY A 249 -14.80 -19.46 47.73
N ASP A 250 -15.71 -20.42 47.51
CA ASP A 250 -16.41 -20.65 46.23
C ASP A 250 -17.58 -19.65 46.05
N PRO A 251 -17.72 -18.95 44.90
CA PRO A 251 -18.90 -18.18 44.60
C PRO A 251 -19.97 -19.00 43.86
N GLU A 252 -21.02 -19.32 44.62
CA GLU A 252 -22.46 -19.26 44.34
C GLU A 252 -22.93 -19.25 42.87
N ARG A 253 -23.65 -20.33 42.50
CA ARG A 253 -24.36 -20.56 41.24
C ARG A 253 -25.88 -20.52 41.51
N ALA A 254 -26.61 -19.66 40.79
CA ALA A 254 -28.06 -19.74 40.60
C ALA A 254 -28.48 -18.91 39.35
N PRO A 255 -29.68 -19.07 38.77
CA PRO A 255 -30.75 -20.03 39.06
C PRO A 255 -31.28 -20.80 37.82
N GLU A 256 -31.91 -21.93 38.08
CA GLU A 256 -32.88 -22.59 37.20
C GLU A 256 -34.19 -22.67 37.99
N ARG A 257 -35.30 -22.17 37.42
CA ARG A 257 -36.67 -22.73 37.58
C ARG A 257 -37.69 -21.99 36.72
N ALA A 258 -38.24 -22.75 35.79
CA ALA A 258 -39.51 -22.50 35.13
C ALA A 258 -40.62 -23.18 35.96
N GLU A 259 -41.79 -22.53 36.02
CA GLU A 259 -43.13 -23.04 36.36
C GLU A 259 -44.06 -21.84 36.06
N SER A 260 -44.87 -21.79 34.99
CA SER A 260 -46.11 -22.51 34.66
C SER A 260 -47.24 -22.35 35.67
N THR A 261 -48.45 -22.03 35.14
CA THR A 261 -49.77 -21.78 35.76
C THR A 261 -49.99 -20.31 36.20
N ALA A 262 -51.12 -19.63 35.95
CA ALA A 262 -52.47 -20.07 35.69
C ALA A 262 -53.31 -19.05 34.89
N SER A 263 -54.40 -19.58 34.32
CA SER A 263 -55.56 -18.90 33.74
C SER A 263 -56.34 -18.07 34.78
N ALA A 264 -56.97 -16.96 34.37
CA ALA A 264 -58.34 -16.58 34.75
C ALA A 264 -58.76 -15.23 34.10
N GLU A 265 -59.93 -15.28 33.45
CA GLU A 265 -60.89 -14.21 33.05
C GLU A 265 -60.44 -12.96 32.27
#